data_AF-A0A1Y0RNP1-F1
#
_entry.id   AF-A0A1Y0RNP1-F1
#
_cell.length_a   1.000
_cell.length_b   1.000
_cell.length_c   1.000
_cell.angle_alpha   90.00
_cell.angle_beta   90.00
_cell.angle_gamma   90.00
#
_symmetry.space_group_name_H-M   'P 1'
#
loop_
_entity.id
_entity.type
_entity.pdbx_description
1 polymer ?
#
loop_
_entity_poly.entity_id
_entity_poly.type
_entity_poly.pdbx_seq_one_letter_code
_entity_poly.pdbx_strand_id
1 'polypeptide(L)' 'MAIFRQYIAPLLVVLIFIIALVAVSARIFLPSDMAAPAPIEENGRVGGVERVNTPLSTLSTLSPSLSV' A
#
# COMPACT_ATOMS: atom_id res chain seq x y z
N MET A 1 4.89 -52.02 0.85
CA MET A 1 5.55 -50.81 0.28
C MET A 1 5.39 -49.59 1.21
N ALA A 2 5.64 -49.73 2.51
CA ALA A 2 5.39 -48.65 3.49
C ALA A 2 6.60 -47.69 3.67
N ILE A 3 7.82 -48.22 3.53
CA ILE A 3 9.09 -47.50 3.79
C ILE A 3 9.24 -46.28 2.88
N PHE A 4 8.95 -46.41 1.58
CA PHE A 4 9.03 -45.27 0.66
C PHE A 4 8.10 -44.14 1.09
N ARG A 5 6.83 -44.42 1.35
CA ARG A 5 5.89 -43.37 1.76
C ARG A 5 6.15 -42.84 3.17
N GLN A 6 6.71 -43.65 4.07
CA GLN A 6 6.89 -43.27 5.47
C GLN A 6 8.18 -42.47 5.73
N TYR A 7 9.16 -42.54 4.84
CA TYR A 7 10.40 -41.75 4.95
C TYR A 7 10.60 -40.76 3.80
N ILE A 8 10.38 -41.18 2.55
CA ILE A 8 10.56 -40.29 1.40
C ILE A 8 9.47 -39.21 1.36
N ALA A 9 8.21 -39.54 1.66
CA ALA A 9 7.15 -38.53 1.62
C ALA A 9 7.32 -37.43 2.70
N PRO A 10 7.59 -37.74 3.98
CA PRO A 10 7.85 -36.71 4.99
C PRO A 10 9.09 -35.88 4.68
N LEU A 11 10.16 -36.50 4.17
CA LEU A 11 11.38 -35.79 3.79
C LEU A 11 11.11 -34.81 2.64
N LEU A 12 10.36 -35.22 1.61
CA LEU A 12 9.93 -34.33 0.54
C LEU A 12 9.07 -33.17 1.04
N VAL A 13 8.14 -33.42 1.97
CA VAL A 13 7.32 -32.36 2.56
C VAL A 13 8.20 -31.32 3.26
N VAL A 14 9.18 -31.75 4.06
CA VAL A 14 10.11 -30.83 4.72
C VAL A 14 10.98 -30.10 3.70
N LEU A 15 11.50 -30.80 2.69
CA LEU A 15 12.32 -30.20 1.64
C LEU A 15 11.56 -29.12 0.87
N ILE A 16 10.34 -29.44 0.42
CA ILE A 16 9.47 -28.49 -0.29
C ILE A 16 9.08 -27.34 0.63
N PHE A 17 8.80 -27.62 1.91
CA PHE A 17 8.49 -26.59 2.90
C PHE A 17 9.64 -25.60 3.08
N ILE A 18 10.89 -26.07 3.21
CA ILE A 18 12.06 -25.20 3.33
C ILE A 18 12.24 -24.36 2.06
N ILE A 19 12.11 -24.97 0.88
CA ILE A 19 12.20 -24.25 -0.40
C ILE A 19 11.10 -23.19 -0.49
N ALA A 20 9.86 -23.54 -0.14
CA ALA A 20 8.73 -22.61 -0.15
C ALA A 20 8.93 -21.48 0.87
N LEU A 21 9.45 -21.77 2.06
CA LEU A 21 9.76 -20.78 3.08
C LEU A 21 10.83 -19.80 2.58
N VAL A 22 11.92 -20.31 2.00
CA VAL A 22 12.97 -19.46 1.43
C VAL A 22 12.44 -18.64 0.25
N ALA A 23 11.67 -19.24 -0.65
CA ALA A 23 11.10 -18.55 -1.80
C ALA A 23 10.12 -17.44 -1.37
N VAL A 24 9.25 -17.71 -0.39
CA VAL A 24 8.28 -16.72 0.10
C VAL A 24 8.98 -15.58 0.84
N SER A 25 10.02 -15.88 1.63
CA SER A 25 10.83 -14.86 2.30
C SER A 25 11.63 -14.04 1.30
N ALA A 26 12.27 -14.67 0.30
CA ALA A 26 13.06 -13.98 -0.72
C ALA A 26 12.20 -13.10 -1.63
N ARG A 27 10.95 -13.49 -1.91
CA ARG A 27 10.02 -12.73 -2.75
C ARG A 27 9.76 -11.32 -2.22
N ILE A 28 9.76 -11.12 -0.90
CA ILE A 28 9.55 -9.80 -0.27
C ILE A 28 10.74 -8.85 -0.50
N PHE A 29 11.94 -9.41 -0.62
CA PHE A 29 13.16 -8.65 -0.86
C PHE A 29 13.51 -8.52 -2.34
N LEU A 30 12.68 -9.05 -3.24
CA LEU A 30 12.93 -8.93 -4.66
C LEU A 30 12.70 -7.47 -5.08
N PRO A 31 13.57 -6.87 -5.92
CA PRO A 31 13.42 -5.48 -6.33
C PRO A 31 12.03 -5.16 -6.90
N SER A 32 11.35 -6.13 -7.51
CA SER A 32 9.97 -5.98 -8.00
C SER A 32 8.92 -5.83 -6.90
N ASP A 33 9.10 -6.42 -5.72
CA ASP A 33 8.18 -6.29 -4.57
C ASP A 33 8.41 -4.96 -3.84
N MET A 34 9.66 -4.49 -3.80
CA MET A 34 10.04 -3.17 -3.26
C MET A 34 9.95 -2.02 -4.30
N ALA A 35 9.72 -2.33 -5.58
CA ALA A 35 9.54 -1.35 -6.66
C ALA A 35 8.10 -0.83 -6.75
N ALA A 36 7.20 -1.25 -5.87
CA ALA A 36 5.97 -0.50 -5.65
C ALA A 36 6.40 0.92 -5.26
N PRO A 37 6.20 1.93 -6.13
CA PRO A 37 6.62 3.28 -5.85
C PRO A 37 6.02 3.66 -4.50
N ALA A 38 6.86 4.10 -3.56
CA ALA A 38 6.36 4.74 -2.36
C ALA A 38 5.27 5.73 -2.81
N PRO A 39 4.13 5.83 -2.11
CA PRO A 39 3.17 6.89 -2.38
C PRO A 39 3.91 8.23 -2.27
N ILE A 40 4.42 8.69 -3.40
CA ILE A 40 4.80 10.07 -3.57
C ILE A 40 3.46 10.76 -3.62
N GLU A 41 3.11 11.43 -2.53
CA GLU A 41 2.23 12.57 -2.67
C GLU A 41 2.82 13.37 -3.83
N GLU A 42 2.12 13.36 -4.98
CA GLU A 42 2.51 14.14 -6.16
C GLU A 42 2.63 15.62 -5.81
N ASN A 43 2.16 16.06 -4.64
CA ASN A 43 2.36 17.40 -4.16
C ASN A 43 2.73 17.39 -2.68
N GLY A 44 3.94 17.86 -2.38
CA GLY A 44 4.19 18.51 -1.10
C GLY A 44 3.15 19.61 -0.88
N ARG A 45 2.09 19.29 -0.13
CA ARG A 45 1.14 20.25 0.46
C ARG A 45 1.16 20.10 1.97
N VAL A 46 2.36 20.03 2.55
CA VAL A 46 2.59 20.60 3.88
C VAL A 46 2.54 22.12 3.71
N GLY A 47 1.32 22.67 3.73
CA GLY A 47 1.09 24.09 3.47
C GLY A 47 -0.26 24.37 2.81
N GLY A 48 -1.35 23.84 3.39
CA GLY A 48 -2.71 24.29 3.07
C GLY A 48 -2.98 25.71 3.59
N VAL A 49 -2.25 26.71 3.07
CA VAL A 49 -2.80 28.07 2.98
C VAL A 49 -3.52 28.11 1.65
N GLU A 50 -4.79 27.76 1.69
CA GLU A 50 -5.73 28.01 0.61
C GLU A 50 -5.76 29.52 0.35
N ARG A 51 -4.99 29.97 -0.66
CA ARG A 51 -5.19 31.27 -1.27
C ARG A 51 -6.54 31.21 -1.96
N VAL A 52 -7.58 31.53 -1.19
CA VAL A 52 -8.95 31.75 -1.65
C VAL A 52 -8.92 32.96 -2.59
N ASN A 53 -8.65 32.69 -3.87
CA ASN A 53 -8.94 33.61 -4.96
C ASN A 53 -10.36 33.29 -5.49
N THR A 54 -11.33 33.18 -4.59
CA THR A 54 -12.73 33.29 -4.99
C THR A 54 -12.96 34.75 -5.38
N PRO A 55 -13.59 35.03 -6.53
CA PRO A 55 -14.00 36.40 -6.80
C PRO A 55 -14.95 36.81 -5.68
N LEU A 56 -14.55 37.83 -4.93
CA LEU A 56 -15.24 38.40 -3.75
C LEU A 56 -16.72 38.76 -4.01
N SER A 57 -17.18 38.67 -5.26
CA SER A 57 -18.55 38.84 -5.72
C SER A 57 -19.51 37.72 -5.29
N THR A 58 -19.06 36.48 -5.06
CA THR A 58 -19.94 35.40 -4.56
C THR A 58 -20.24 35.48 -3.06
N LEU A 59 -19.42 36.19 -2.28
CA LEU A 59 -19.68 36.47 -0.86
C LEU A 59 -20.71 37.61 -0.66
N SER A 60 -20.85 38.51 -1.64
CA SER A 60 -21.84 39.60 -1.60
C SER A 60 -23.26 39.14 -1.93
N THR A 61 -23.43 37.98 -2.55
CA THR A 61 -24.73 37.41 -2.94
C THR A 61 -25.28 36.40 -1.93
N LEU A 62 -24.51 36.05 -0.90
CA LEU A 62 -24.99 35.25 0.23
C LEU A 62 -25.82 36.15 1.17
N SER A 63 -27.08 36.32 0.77
CA SER A 63 -28.28 36.48 1.60
C SER A 63 -28.21 37.45 2.80
N PRO A 64 -28.88 38.62 2.72
CA PRO A 64 -29.06 39.55 3.84
C PRO A 64 -30.10 39.07 4.87
N SER A 65 -30.24 37.76 5.07
CA SER A 65 -31.33 37.15 5.84
C SER A 65 -31.00 36.92 7.33
N LEU A 66 -30.03 37.65 7.88
CA LEU A 66 -29.68 37.60 9.31
C LEU A 66 -29.26 38.98 9.85
N SER A 67 -29.89 40.05 9.37
CA SER A 67 -29.88 41.35 10.03
C SER A 67 -30.98 41.39 11.11
N VAL A 68 -30.67 40.93 12.32
CA VAL A 68 -31.37 41.26 13.58
C VAL A 68 -30.33 41.80 14.55
#